data_AF-A0AAE6BZF4-F1
#
_entry.id   AF-A0AAE6BZF4-F1
#
_cell.length_a   1.000
_cell.length_b   1.000
_cell.length_c   1.000
_cell.angle_alpha   90.00
_cell.angle_beta   90.00
_cell.angle_gamma   90.00
#
_symmetry.space_group_name_H-M   'P 1'
#
loop_
_entity.id
_entity.type
_entity.pdbx_description
1 polymer ?
#
loop_
_entity_poly.entity_id
_entity_poly.type
_entity_poly.pdbx_seq_one_letter_code
_entity_poly.pdbx_strand_id
1 'polypeptide(L)'
;MKFKCLMSMTATLVFLLGGATAVAQAPVNGGGNPGIVMAGSQNYSQLPEKARAFIAKHFKDIGIRKCEKYFAKGKYEVELSNGVDLEFNTDGNLIEIDAPGDMMLPVAVVKDMLPSKAYERLAKDGFNAMVESVEFNRGKVYEVELNIPGPDTYVFDLNGVFLAIED
;
A
#
# COMPACT_ATOMS: atom_id res chain seq x y z
N MET A 1 -14.91 20.11 0.42
CA MET A 1 -13.43 20.13 0.46
C MET A 1 -13.03 18.92 1.28
N LYS A 2 -12.75 17.78 0.62
CA LYS A 2 -12.32 16.56 1.31
C LYS A 2 -10.86 16.74 1.70
N PHE A 3 -10.58 16.74 3.00
CA PHE A 3 -9.21 16.69 3.51
C PHE A 3 -8.74 15.25 3.33
N LYS A 4 -7.99 14.98 2.27
CA LYS A 4 -7.31 13.68 2.09
C LYS A 4 -6.51 13.39 3.36
N CYS A 5 -6.73 12.19 3.90
CA CYS A 5 -6.04 11.69 5.07
C CYS A 5 -4.55 11.90 4.85
N LEU A 6 -3.95 12.63 5.79
CA LEU A 6 -2.54 12.95 5.79
C LEU A 6 -1.79 11.63 5.99
N MET A 7 -1.51 10.90 4.91
CA MET A 7 -0.46 9.89 4.92
C MET A 7 0.74 10.59 5.55
N SER A 8 1.21 10.01 6.66
CA SER A 8 2.25 10.56 7.50
C SER A 8 3.55 10.65 6.72
N MET A 9 3.69 11.69 5.90
CA MET A 9 4.96 12.16 5.38
C MET A 9 5.67 12.88 6.52
N THR A 10 6.32 12.13 7.39
CA THR A 10 7.51 12.65 8.06
C THR A 10 8.74 12.17 7.30
N ALA A 11 8.90 12.64 6.07
CA ALA A 11 10.20 12.76 5.44
C ALA A 11 10.67 14.20 5.69
N THR A 12 11.28 14.44 6.86
CA THR A 12 11.91 15.74 7.15
C THR A 12 13.16 15.87 6.29
N LEU A 13 13.00 16.43 5.09
CA LEU A 13 14.10 16.76 4.20
C LEU A 13 14.49 18.23 4.42
N VAL A 14 15.48 18.47 5.28
CA VAL A 14 16.12 19.78 5.40
C VAL A 14 17.03 19.97 4.19
N PHE A 15 16.59 20.75 3.21
CA PHE A 15 17.47 21.31 2.18
C PHE A 15 18.18 22.54 2.73
N LEU A 16 19.40 22.34 3.24
CA LEU A 16 20.38 23.41 3.34
C LEU A 16 21.15 23.43 2.01
N LEU A 17 20.99 24.53 1.27
CA LEU A 17 21.78 24.86 0.08
C LEU A 17 23.26 24.97 0.48
N GLY A 18 24.06 24.03 0.00
CA GLY A 18 25.52 24.07 0.11
C GLY A 18 26.13 23.01 -0.80
N GLY A 19 26.80 23.44 -1.87
CA GLY A 19 27.45 22.53 -2.80
C GLY A 19 28.56 21.73 -2.13
N ALA A 20 28.54 20.41 -2.31
CA ALA A 20 29.70 19.54 -2.17
C ALA A 20 29.42 18.23 -2.91
N THR A 21 30.44 17.72 -3.59
CA THR A 21 30.45 16.51 -4.42
C THR A 21 29.93 15.28 -3.68
N ALA A 22 29.18 14.45 -4.41
CA ALA A 22 28.70 13.15 -3.94
C ALA A 22 29.85 12.28 -3.43
N VAL A 23 29.83 11.98 -2.12
CA VAL A 23 30.58 10.88 -1.54
C VAL A 23 29.57 9.83 -1.10
N ALA A 24 29.69 8.62 -1.65
CA ALA A 24 28.92 7.47 -1.21
C ALA A 24 29.12 7.28 0.30
N GLN A 25 28.05 7.32 1.07
CA GLN A 25 28.12 7.02 2.50
C GLN A 25 28.36 5.51 2.67
N ALA A 26 29.54 5.18 3.19
CA ALA A 26 29.87 3.85 3.66
C ALA A 26 28.99 3.49 4.88
N PRO A 27 28.70 2.19 5.13
CA PRO A 27 27.85 1.79 6.25
C PRO A 27 28.51 2.18 7.58
N VAL A 28 27.81 3.00 8.37
CA VAL A 28 28.25 3.41 9.69
C VAL A 28 28.01 2.24 10.65
N ASN A 29 29.07 1.48 10.94
CA ASN A 29 29.08 0.56 12.07
C ASN A 29 29.52 1.38 13.30
N GLY A 30 28.57 1.87 14.08
CA GLY A 30 28.82 2.80 15.19
C GLY A 30 27.95 2.48 16.39
N GLY A 31 28.56 1.92 17.43
CA GLY A 31 27.93 1.72 18.73
C GLY A 31 27.53 3.05 19.38
N GLY A 32 26.26 3.14 19.77
CA GLY A 32 25.74 4.28 20.50
C GLY A 32 24.23 4.16 20.68
N ASN A 33 23.82 3.75 21.90
CA ASN A 33 22.43 3.68 22.41
C ASN A 33 21.45 2.82 21.58
N PRO A 34 20.81 1.77 22.13
CA PRO A 34 19.81 1.00 21.38
C PRO A 34 18.55 1.85 21.16
N GLY A 35 18.56 2.70 20.13
CA GLY A 35 17.34 3.24 19.55
C GLY A 35 16.57 2.10 18.91
N ILE A 36 15.28 1.97 19.23
CA ILE A 36 14.42 0.98 18.61
C ILE A 36 14.26 1.39 17.13
N VAL A 37 14.81 0.59 16.21
CA VAL A 37 14.61 0.79 14.78
C VAL A 37 13.14 0.51 14.44
N MET A 38 12.41 1.53 13.98
CA MET A 38 10.98 1.40 13.68
C MET A 38 10.72 0.82 12.29
N ALA A 39 11.53 1.24 11.30
CA ALA A 39 11.52 0.74 9.95
C ALA A 39 12.95 0.63 9.40
N GLY A 40 13.15 -0.24 8.41
CA GLY A 40 14.42 -0.35 7.69
C GLY A 40 14.20 -0.67 6.22
N SER A 41 14.96 -0.01 5.36
CA SER A 41 15.03 -0.31 3.92
C SER A 41 15.35 -1.79 3.70
N GLN A 42 14.65 -2.41 2.76
CA GLN A 42 14.80 -3.82 2.40
C GLN A 42 15.09 -3.98 0.90
N ASN A 43 15.82 -5.02 0.56
CA ASN A 43 15.89 -5.47 -0.82
C ASN A 43 14.59 -6.20 -1.18
N TYR A 44 14.13 -6.07 -2.43
CA TYR A 44 12.96 -6.80 -2.95
C TYR A 44 13.04 -8.32 -2.69
N SER A 45 14.25 -8.89 -2.74
CA SER A 45 14.49 -10.31 -2.43
C SER A 45 14.20 -10.71 -0.99
N GLN A 46 14.11 -9.75 -0.05
CA GLN A 46 13.77 -9.98 1.35
C GLN A 46 12.27 -9.95 1.62
N LEU A 47 11.45 -9.58 0.63
CA LEU A 47 10.00 -9.74 0.72
C LEU A 47 9.64 -11.23 0.75
N PRO A 48 8.59 -11.62 1.49
CA PRO A 48 8.08 -12.98 1.44
C PRO A 48 7.72 -13.40 0.00
N GLU A 49 7.85 -14.70 -0.30
CA GLU A 49 7.65 -15.22 -1.65
C GLU A 49 6.26 -14.89 -2.22
N LYS A 50 5.22 -14.97 -1.37
CA LYS A 50 3.85 -14.61 -1.75
C LYS A 50 3.73 -13.15 -2.22
N ALA A 51 4.36 -12.22 -1.52
CA ALA A 51 4.34 -10.80 -1.88
C ALA A 51 5.04 -10.57 -3.24
N ARG A 52 6.22 -11.19 -3.42
CA ARG A 52 6.94 -11.13 -4.70
C ARG A 52 6.14 -11.74 -5.85
N ALA A 53 5.44 -12.85 -5.61
CA ALA A 53 4.59 -13.49 -6.61
C ALA A 53 3.40 -12.60 -6.99
N PHE A 54 2.78 -11.93 -6.02
CA PHE A 54 1.71 -10.96 -6.28
C PHE A 54 2.19 -9.80 -7.15
N ILE A 55 3.32 -9.19 -6.79
CA ILE A 55 3.91 -8.10 -7.56
C ILE A 55 4.27 -8.56 -8.98
N ALA A 56 4.90 -9.72 -9.13
CA ALA A 56 5.24 -10.26 -10.44
C ALA A 56 4.02 -10.60 -11.31
N LYS A 57 2.89 -10.98 -10.71
CA LYS A 57 1.64 -11.30 -11.41
C LYS A 57 0.96 -10.06 -11.96
N HIS A 58 0.88 -8.99 -11.16
CA HIS A 58 0.06 -7.81 -11.49
C HIS A 58 0.86 -6.61 -11.98
N PHE A 59 2.14 -6.53 -11.64
CA PHE A 59 3.01 -5.36 -11.87
C PHE A 59 4.35 -5.74 -12.50
N LYS A 60 4.37 -6.79 -13.34
CA LYS A 60 5.59 -7.39 -13.92
C LYS A 60 6.58 -6.38 -14.53
N ASP A 61 6.08 -5.37 -15.21
CA ASP A 61 6.89 -4.40 -15.96
C ASP A 61 7.07 -3.06 -15.21
N ILE A 62 6.69 -3.02 -13.93
CA ILE A 62 6.78 -1.83 -13.08
C ILE A 62 7.93 -2.02 -12.07
N GLY A 63 8.83 -1.05 -12.01
CA GLY A 63 9.96 -1.06 -11.08
C GLY A 63 9.54 -0.88 -9.62
N ILE A 64 10.37 -1.33 -8.69
CA ILE A 64 10.23 -1.02 -7.26
C ILE A 64 10.96 0.30 -6.99
N ARG A 65 10.24 1.30 -6.47
CA ARG A 65 10.82 2.58 -6.05
C ARG A 65 11.31 2.53 -4.60
N LYS A 66 10.52 1.94 -3.71
CA LYS A 66 10.81 1.84 -2.28
C LYS A 66 10.38 0.47 -1.77
N CYS A 67 11.14 -0.08 -0.83
CA CYS A 67 10.79 -1.29 -0.11
C CYS A 67 11.29 -1.16 1.33
N GLU A 68 10.37 -1.21 2.30
CA GLU A 68 10.67 -1.06 3.72
C GLU A 68 9.99 -2.14 4.55
N LYS A 69 10.61 -2.48 5.68
CA LYS A 69 10.02 -3.33 6.71
C LYS A 69 9.78 -2.49 7.95
N TYR A 70 8.53 -2.43 8.40
CA TYR A 70 8.13 -1.80 9.65
C TYR A 70 8.09 -2.86 10.75
N PHE A 71 9.14 -2.93 11.56
CA PHE A 71 9.32 -3.99 12.55
C PHE A 71 8.24 -3.98 13.63
N ALA A 72 7.91 -2.80 14.16
CA ALA A 72 6.89 -2.66 15.21
C ALA A 72 5.46 -2.91 14.72
N LYS A 73 5.18 -2.63 13.43
CA LYS A 73 3.87 -2.85 12.82
C LYS A 73 3.72 -4.25 12.22
N GLY A 74 4.81 -5.00 12.05
CA GLY A 74 4.78 -6.33 11.44
C GLY A 74 4.31 -6.29 9.97
N LYS A 75 4.79 -5.31 9.21
CA LYS A 75 4.41 -5.14 7.80
C LYS A 75 5.58 -4.76 6.90
N TYR A 76 5.41 -4.99 5.62
CA TYR A 76 6.26 -4.51 4.55
C TYR A 76 5.49 -3.48 3.74
N GLU A 77 6.16 -2.40 3.37
CA GLU A 77 5.62 -1.35 2.49
C GLU A 77 6.46 -1.34 1.21
N VAL A 78 5.79 -1.34 0.06
CA VAL A 78 6.40 -1.34 -1.26
C VAL A 78 5.75 -0.25 -2.10
N GLU A 79 6.52 0.76 -2.47
CA GLU A 79 6.11 1.79 -3.44
C GLU A 79 6.64 1.37 -4.82
N LEU A 80 5.74 1.26 -5.78
CA LEU A 80 6.06 0.99 -7.18
C LEU A 80 6.45 2.27 -7.93
N SER A 81 7.22 2.15 -9.01
CA SER A 81 7.68 3.31 -9.79
C SER A 81 6.57 4.07 -10.52
N ASN A 82 5.40 3.44 -10.68
CA ASN A 82 4.20 4.11 -11.18
C ASN A 82 3.41 4.82 -10.06
N GLY A 83 3.85 4.73 -8.80
CA GLY A 83 3.22 5.36 -7.64
C GLY A 83 2.17 4.52 -6.92
N VAL A 84 1.96 3.26 -7.30
CA VAL A 84 1.09 2.35 -6.53
C VAL A 84 1.79 1.95 -5.24
N ASP A 85 1.09 2.07 -4.12
CA ASP A 85 1.57 1.67 -2.80
C ASP A 85 0.94 0.34 -2.39
N LEU A 86 1.77 -0.56 -1.86
CA LEU A 86 1.38 -1.90 -1.46
C LEU A 86 1.85 -2.15 -0.03
N GLU A 87 0.94 -2.60 0.83
CA GLU A 87 1.28 -3.09 2.15
C GLU A 87 1.06 -4.60 2.24
N PHE A 88 2.08 -5.30 2.73
CA PHE A 88 2.02 -6.74 2.99
C PHE A 88 2.21 -7.03 4.46
N ASN A 89 1.48 -8.01 4.98
CA ASN A 89 1.77 -8.54 6.31
C ASN A 89 3.08 -9.37 6.30
N THR A 90 3.52 -9.86 7.47
CA THR A 90 4.75 -10.67 7.59
C THR A 90 4.72 -11.98 6.80
N ASP A 91 3.54 -12.51 6.48
CA ASP A 91 3.38 -13.74 5.70
C ASP A 91 3.42 -13.47 4.18
N GLY A 92 3.45 -12.20 3.77
CA GLY A 92 3.42 -11.76 2.39
C GLY A 92 2.04 -11.69 1.77
N ASN A 93 0.97 -11.73 2.58
CA ASN A 93 -0.37 -11.46 2.09
C ASN A 93 -0.53 -9.94 1.95
N LEU A 94 -1.08 -9.50 0.82
CA LEU A 94 -1.44 -8.10 0.62
C LEU A 94 -2.56 -7.73 1.61
N ILE A 95 -2.36 -6.65 2.35
CA ILE A 95 -3.33 -6.11 3.30
C ILE A 95 -3.86 -4.75 2.87
N GLU A 96 -3.12 -4.01 2.05
CA GLU A 96 -3.56 -2.72 1.53
C GLU A 96 -2.93 -2.49 0.16
N ILE A 97 -3.69 -1.87 -0.74
CA ILE A 97 -3.20 -1.34 -2.00
C ILE A 97 -3.88 -0.01 -2.28
N ASP A 98 -3.08 0.98 -2.66
CA ASP A 98 -3.54 2.32 -2.98
C ASP A 98 -3.03 2.76 -4.36
N ALA A 99 -3.92 3.39 -5.13
CA ALA A 99 -3.60 3.97 -6.42
C ALA A 99 -3.02 5.38 -6.24
N PRO A 100 -2.06 5.80 -7.08
CA PRO A 100 -1.50 7.14 -6.99
C PRO A 100 -2.53 8.22 -7.35
N GLY A 101 -2.78 9.16 -6.42
CA GLY A 101 -3.53 10.38 -6.70
C GLY A 101 -5.05 10.17 -6.78
N ASP A 102 -5.64 10.40 -7.96
CA ASP A 102 -7.07 10.14 -8.26
C ASP A 102 -7.17 9.06 -9.36
N MET A 103 -6.18 8.17 -9.44
CA MET A 103 -6.16 7.05 -10.39
C MET A 103 -6.90 5.83 -9.84
N MET A 104 -7.20 4.88 -10.71
CA MET A 104 -7.92 3.66 -10.35
C MET A 104 -7.02 2.44 -10.48
N LEU A 105 -7.21 1.49 -9.56
CA LEU A 105 -6.53 0.21 -9.61
C LEU A 105 -7.01 -0.61 -10.82
N PRO A 106 -6.13 -1.42 -11.43
CA PRO A 106 -6.55 -2.35 -12.47
C PRO A 106 -7.61 -3.31 -11.93
N VAL A 107 -8.69 -3.51 -12.67
CA VAL A 107 -9.82 -4.38 -12.30
C VAL A 107 -9.37 -5.81 -11.92
N ALA A 108 -8.31 -6.30 -12.58
CA ALA A 108 -7.73 -7.62 -12.29
C ALA A 108 -7.13 -7.70 -10.87
N VAL A 109 -6.54 -6.61 -10.38
CA VAL A 109 -5.98 -6.50 -9.04
C VAL A 109 -7.10 -6.47 -8.01
N VAL A 110 -8.10 -5.61 -8.22
CA VAL A 110 -9.30 -5.51 -7.37
C VAL A 110 -9.99 -6.88 -7.22
N LYS A 111 -10.14 -7.60 -8.33
CA LYS A 111 -10.75 -8.94 -8.35
C LYS A 111 -9.94 -9.99 -7.59
N ASP A 112 -8.62 -9.90 -7.60
CA ASP A 112 -7.74 -10.84 -6.89
C ASP A 112 -7.70 -10.58 -5.38
N MET A 113 -7.93 -9.33 -4.98
CA MET A 113 -7.89 -8.89 -3.58
C MET A 113 -9.22 -9.14 -2.86
N LEU A 114 -10.34 -8.99 -3.56
CA LEU A 114 -11.68 -9.10 -2.97
C LEU A 114 -12.30 -10.51 -3.10
N PRO A 115 -13.11 -10.95 -2.12
CA PRO A 115 -13.98 -12.11 -2.29
C PRO A 115 -14.95 -11.90 -3.47
N SER A 116 -15.31 -12.98 -4.17
CA SER A 116 -16.12 -12.90 -5.40
C SER A 116 -17.42 -12.11 -5.23
N LYS A 117 -18.10 -12.24 -4.10
CA LYS A 117 -19.34 -11.51 -3.79
C LYS A 117 -19.14 -10.00 -3.67
N ALA A 118 -18.04 -9.57 -3.07
CA ALA A 118 -17.73 -8.14 -2.93
C ALA A 118 -17.44 -7.53 -4.31
N TYR A 119 -16.61 -8.21 -5.11
CA TYR A 119 -16.32 -7.79 -6.48
C TYR A 119 -17.60 -7.73 -7.34
N GLU A 120 -18.45 -8.76 -7.27
CA GLU A 120 -19.73 -8.80 -7.98
C GLU A 120 -20.67 -7.65 -7.56
N ARG A 121 -20.69 -7.32 -6.26
CA ARG A 121 -21.46 -6.17 -5.78
C ARG A 121 -20.97 -4.86 -6.39
N LEU A 122 -19.66 -4.60 -6.37
CA LEU A 122 -19.08 -3.41 -7.00
C LEU A 122 -19.37 -3.36 -8.50
N ALA A 123 -19.29 -4.50 -9.19
CA ALA A 123 -19.58 -4.59 -10.62
C ALA A 123 -21.06 -4.33 -10.93
N LYS A 124 -21.97 -4.83 -10.09
CA LYS A 124 -23.41 -4.59 -10.20
C LYS A 124 -23.76 -3.12 -10.05
N ASP A 125 -23.06 -2.42 -9.15
CA ASP A 125 -23.27 -1.00 -8.90
C ASP A 125 -22.50 -0.11 -9.91
N GLY A 126 -21.66 -0.70 -10.76
CA GLY A 126 -20.89 0.00 -11.80
C GLY A 126 -19.56 0.60 -11.34
N PHE A 127 -19.09 0.21 -10.15
CA PHE A 127 -17.94 0.81 -9.47
C PHE A 127 -16.67 -0.05 -9.48
N ASN A 128 -16.69 -1.25 -10.06
CA ASN A 128 -15.53 -2.16 -10.08
C ASN A 128 -14.29 -1.60 -10.81
N ALA A 129 -14.46 -0.59 -11.66
CA ALA A 129 -13.37 0.12 -12.34
C ALA A 129 -13.08 1.52 -11.75
N MET A 130 -13.75 1.88 -10.66
CA MET A 130 -13.62 3.17 -9.98
C MET A 130 -12.92 3.04 -8.62
N VAL A 131 -12.26 1.92 -8.35
CA VAL A 131 -11.61 1.64 -7.06
C VAL A 131 -10.25 2.33 -7.00
N GLU A 132 -10.04 3.16 -5.97
CA GLU A 132 -8.75 3.80 -5.67
C GLU A 132 -7.92 2.95 -4.72
N SER A 133 -8.53 2.48 -3.63
CA SER A 133 -7.85 1.70 -2.61
C SER A 133 -8.66 0.48 -2.19
N VAL A 134 -7.94 -0.55 -1.73
CA VAL A 134 -8.53 -1.70 -1.04
C VAL A 134 -7.71 -1.99 0.19
N GLU A 135 -8.33 -1.90 1.37
CA GLU A 135 -7.72 -2.23 2.66
C GLU A 135 -8.43 -3.43 3.30
N PHE A 136 -7.63 -4.37 3.80
CA PHE A 136 -8.07 -5.45 4.67
C PHE A 136 -7.79 -5.10 6.13
N ASN A 137 -8.78 -4.46 6.77
CA ASN A 137 -8.66 -3.94 8.13
C ASN A 137 -8.49 -5.07 9.15
N ARG A 138 -7.23 -5.41 9.42
CA ARG A 138 -6.77 -6.32 10.49
C ARG A 138 -7.54 -7.64 10.58
N GLY A 139 -7.92 -8.24 9.46
CA GLY A 139 -8.61 -9.53 9.51
C GLY A 139 -10.12 -9.46 9.72
N LYS A 140 -10.76 -8.29 9.62
CA LYS A 140 -12.17 -8.12 9.98
C LYS A 140 -13.06 -7.82 8.79
N VAL A 141 -12.70 -6.81 8.00
CA VAL A 141 -13.50 -6.29 6.89
C VAL A 141 -12.59 -5.91 5.73
N TYR A 142 -13.18 -5.86 4.54
CA TYR A 142 -12.60 -5.20 3.38
C TYR A 142 -13.22 -3.82 3.27
N GLU A 143 -12.38 -2.79 3.23
CA GLU A 143 -12.75 -1.40 2.95
C GLU A 143 -12.29 -1.11 1.53
N VAL A 144 -13.19 -0.60 0.69
CA VAL A 144 -12.94 -0.32 -0.72
C VAL A 144 -13.30 1.13 -0.99
N GLU A 145 -12.31 1.97 -1.18
CA GLU A 145 -12.50 3.39 -1.50
C GLU A 145 -12.66 3.58 -3.00
N LEU A 146 -13.63 4.41 -3.38
CA LEU A 146 -13.98 4.69 -4.77
C LEU A 146 -13.66 6.14 -5.15
N ASN A 147 -13.29 6.36 -6.40
CA ASN A 147 -13.13 7.70 -6.96
C ASN A 147 -14.49 8.30 -7.35
N ILE A 148 -15.34 8.59 -6.36
CA ILE A 148 -16.65 9.20 -6.57
C ILE A 148 -16.93 10.32 -5.57
N PRO A 149 -17.84 11.27 -5.89
CA PRO A 149 -18.39 12.15 -4.87
C PRO A 149 -19.08 11.30 -3.79
N GLY A 150 -18.65 11.46 -2.54
CA GLY A 150 -19.02 10.58 -1.43
C GLY A 150 -20.53 10.37 -1.21
N PRO A 151 -20.92 9.34 -0.43
CA PRO A 151 -20.04 8.40 0.28
C PRO A 151 -19.36 7.40 -0.67
N ASP A 152 -18.08 7.15 -0.47
CA ASP A 152 -17.19 6.49 -1.43
C ASP A 152 -16.52 5.21 -0.89
N THR A 153 -16.68 4.90 0.40
CA THR A 153 -16.04 3.73 1.00
C THR A 153 -17.03 2.59 1.18
N TYR A 154 -16.87 1.50 0.44
CA TYR A 154 -17.69 0.29 0.60
C TYR A 154 -17.05 -0.66 1.61
N VAL A 155 -17.83 -1.11 2.59
CA VAL A 155 -17.37 -2.03 3.62
C VAL A 155 -18.01 -3.41 3.43
N PHE A 156 -17.19 -4.45 3.40
CA PHE A 156 -17.59 -5.85 3.27
C PHE A 156 -17.04 -6.71 4.39
N ASP A 157 -17.77 -7.76 4.77
CA ASP A 157 -17.24 -8.78 5.68
C ASP A 157 -16.21 -9.70 4.97
N LEU A 158 -15.65 -10.65 5.72
CA LEU A 158 -14.67 -11.64 5.21
C LEU A 158 -15.21 -12.54 4.09
N ASN A 159 -16.52 -12.68 3.96
CA ASN A 159 -17.17 -13.48 2.93
C ASN A 159 -17.57 -12.63 1.71
N GLY A 160 -17.25 -11.34 1.72
CA GLY A 160 -17.65 -10.36 0.69
C GLY A 160 -19.12 -9.95 0.77
N VAL A 161 -19.77 -10.14 1.91
CA VAL A 161 -21.12 -9.63 2.16
C VAL A 161 -21.03 -8.15 2.48
N PHE A 162 -21.79 -7.34 1.75
CA PHE A 162 -21.86 -5.90 1.94
C PHE A 162 -22.42 -5.55 3.33
N LEU A 163 -21.75 -4.65 4.03
CA LEU A 163 -22.10 -4.19 5.38
C LEU A 163 -22.60 -2.74 5.36
N ALA A 164 -21.84 -1.83 4.76
CA ALA A 164 -22.09 -0.39 4.82
C ALA A 164 -21.42 0.38 3.67
N ILE A 165 -21.81 1.65 3.51
CA ILE A 165 -21.03 2.66 2.78
C ILE A 165 -20.70 3.77 3.78
N GLU A 166 -19.43 4.18 3.81
CA GLU A 166 -18.85 5.22 4.68
C GLU A 166 -18.33 6.40 3.81
N ASP A 167 -18.07 7.55 4.44
CA ASP A 167 -17.55 8.79 3.81
C ASP A 167 -16.23 9.22 4.46
#